data_AF-A0AB38U976-F1
#
_entry.id   AF-A0AB38U976-F1
#
_cell.length_a   1.000
_cell.length_b   1.000
_cell.length_c   1.000
_cell.angle_alpha   90.00
_cell.angle_beta   90.00
_cell.angle_gamma   90.00
#
_symmetry.space_group_name_H-M   'P 1'
#
loop_
_entity.id
_entity.type
_entity.pdbx_description
1 polymer ?
#
loop_
_entity_poly.entity_id
_entity_poly.type
_entity_poly.pdbx_seq_one_letter_code
_entity_poly.pdbx_strand_id
1 'polypeptide(L)'
;MTKKIFSKVINNHGDMVHKWSESDFGTFVCTGLQVGNVKPMMYFGRVLQVRLEAGEYGSDLVLIRHADGTLGSHENQCFFRVKDEFLPELKRMFKDSFEHDSTSVEYTICNKLPATGFIIPSPYGPEEYTPMREVRSALYSKIDELLKM
;
A
#
# COMPACT_ATOMS: atom_id res chain seq x y z
N MET A 1 -24.48 3.16 -6.07
CA MET A 1 -24.03 1.95 -5.33
C MET A 1 -22.61 2.15 -4.79
N THR A 2 -21.67 2.56 -5.65
CA THR A 2 -20.24 2.87 -5.40
C THR A 2 -19.94 3.73 -4.16
N LYS A 3 -20.71 4.79 -3.88
CA LYS A 3 -20.49 5.65 -2.70
C LYS A 3 -20.77 4.94 -1.36
N LYS A 4 -21.69 3.97 -1.33
CA LYS A 4 -22.08 3.28 -0.07
C LYS A 4 -21.00 2.31 0.39
N ILE A 5 -20.39 1.55 -0.52
CA ILE A 5 -19.30 0.62 -0.16
C ILE A 5 -18.06 1.37 0.31
N PHE A 6 -17.73 2.50 -0.33
CA PHE A 6 -16.63 3.37 0.09
C PHE A 6 -16.74 3.78 1.56
N SER A 7 -17.88 4.36 1.96
CA SER A 7 -18.10 4.76 3.34
C SER A 7 -18.10 3.57 4.30
N LYS A 8 -18.59 2.39 3.88
CA LYS A 8 -18.55 1.19 4.72
C LYS A 8 -17.13 0.72 4.98
N VAL A 9 -16.28 0.63 3.94
CA VAL A 9 -14.90 0.16 4.11
C VAL A 9 -14.09 1.15 4.91
N ILE A 10 -14.22 2.46 4.68
CA ILE A 10 -13.49 3.47 5.48
C ILE A 10 -13.90 3.45 6.94
N ASN A 11 -15.18 3.23 7.24
CA ASN A 11 -15.64 3.19 8.63
C ASN A 11 -15.46 1.81 9.30
N ASN A 12 -15.09 0.77 8.55
CA ASN A 12 -14.99 -0.61 9.03
C ASN A 12 -13.87 -1.38 8.32
N HIS A 13 -12.71 -0.75 8.12
CA HIS A 13 -11.55 -1.40 7.51
C HIS A 13 -10.95 -2.43 8.48
N GLY A 14 -10.09 -3.30 7.95
CA GLY A 14 -9.27 -4.20 8.75
C GLY A 14 -8.05 -3.48 9.35
N ASP A 15 -7.08 -4.27 9.77
CA ASP A 15 -5.89 -3.76 10.43
C ASP A 15 -5.05 -2.88 9.51
N MET A 16 -4.41 -1.88 10.13
CA MET A 16 -3.40 -1.07 9.45
C MET A 16 -2.19 -1.93 9.07
N VAL A 17 -1.69 -1.76 7.86
CA VAL A 17 -0.47 -2.42 7.40
C VAL A 17 0.73 -1.67 7.97
N HIS A 18 1.35 -2.25 9.00
CA HIS A 18 2.58 -1.74 9.62
C HIS A 18 3.85 -2.39 9.08
N LYS A 19 3.71 -3.53 8.37
CA LYS A 19 4.80 -4.27 7.74
C LYS A 19 4.24 -5.05 6.56
N TRP A 20 4.95 -4.99 5.45
CA TRP A 20 4.64 -5.75 4.24
C TRP A 20 5.30 -7.12 4.26
N SER A 21 4.63 -8.08 3.66
CA SER A 21 5.04 -9.48 3.55
C SER A 21 4.59 -10.04 2.21
N GLU A 22 5.25 -11.08 1.69
CA GLU A 22 4.90 -11.68 0.39
C GLU A 22 3.41 -12.08 0.26
N SER A 23 2.73 -12.38 1.37
CA SER A 23 1.29 -12.67 1.38
C SER A 23 0.39 -11.46 1.10
N ASP A 24 0.93 -10.24 1.17
CA ASP A 24 0.18 -9.01 0.86
C ASP A 24 0.07 -8.76 -0.66
N PHE A 25 0.81 -9.48 -1.50
CA PHE A 25 0.68 -9.36 -2.96
C PHE A 25 -0.75 -9.66 -3.42
N GLY A 26 -1.32 -8.77 -4.23
CA GLY A 26 -2.66 -8.92 -4.79
C GLY A 26 -3.80 -8.69 -3.80
N THR A 27 -3.50 -8.47 -2.51
CA THR A 27 -4.52 -8.16 -1.49
C THR A 27 -5.11 -6.78 -1.72
N PHE A 28 -6.37 -6.61 -1.31
CA PHE A 28 -7.04 -5.31 -1.39
C PHE A 28 -6.71 -4.47 -0.15
N VAL A 29 -6.31 -3.23 -0.40
CA VAL A 29 -6.09 -2.22 0.64
C VAL A 29 -6.93 -0.98 0.40
N CYS A 30 -7.25 -0.30 1.49
CA CYS A 30 -7.72 1.08 1.51
C CYS A 30 -6.54 1.99 1.85
N THR A 31 -6.32 3.03 1.06
CA THR A 31 -5.35 4.08 1.39
C THR A 31 -5.95 5.04 2.42
N GLY A 32 -5.10 5.68 3.21
CA GLY A 32 -5.47 6.78 4.09
C GLY A 32 -5.80 8.07 3.33
N LEU A 33 -5.64 9.20 4.02
CA LEU A 33 -5.94 10.53 3.46
C LEU A 33 -5.16 10.78 2.17
N GLN A 34 -5.86 11.17 1.13
CA GLN A 34 -5.29 11.68 -0.12
C GLN A 34 -5.66 13.16 -0.26
N VAL A 35 -4.71 13.99 -0.70
CA VAL A 35 -4.90 15.44 -0.87
C VAL A 35 -5.43 15.74 -2.28
N GLY A 36 -6.39 16.67 -2.38
CA GLY A 36 -6.95 17.13 -3.65
C GLY A 36 -8.32 16.50 -3.99
N ASN A 37 -8.76 16.67 -5.25
CA ASN A 37 -10.06 16.18 -5.70
C ASN A 37 -9.96 14.71 -6.16
N VAL A 38 -9.80 13.81 -5.19
CA VAL A 38 -9.60 12.38 -5.44
C VAL A 38 -10.95 11.67 -5.61
N LYS A 39 -11.08 10.90 -6.69
CA LYS A 39 -12.27 10.07 -6.91
C LYS A 39 -12.32 8.96 -5.86
N PRO A 40 -13.48 8.64 -5.26
CA PRO A 40 -13.60 7.59 -4.24
C PRO A 40 -12.99 6.23 -4.63
N MET A 41 -13.00 5.89 -5.92
CA MET A 41 -12.41 4.64 -6.43
C MET A 41 -10.89 4.55 -6.31
N MET A 42 -10.19 5.67 -6.15
CA MET A 42 -8.73 5.74 -6.02
C MET A 42 -8.26 5.47 -4.58
N TYR A 43 -9.17 5.37 -3.62
CA TYR A 43 -8.82 5.00 -2.23
C TYR A 43 -8.68 3.50 -2.06
N PHE A 44 -9.06 2.69 -3.05
CA PHE A 44 -8.96 1.24 -2.97
C PHE A 44 -8.16 0.70 -4.14
N GLY A 45 -7.47 -0.40 -3.89
CA GLY A 45 -6.80 -1.12 -4.95
C GLY A 45 -6.09 -2.37 -4.47
N ARG A 46 -5.54 -3.09 -5.44
CA ARG A 46 -4.73 -4.28 -5.19
C ARG A 46 -3.26 -3.90 -5.12
N VAL A 47 -2.56 -4.39 -4.12
CA VAL A 47 -1.12 -4.12 -3.97
C VAL A 47 -0.34 -4.97 -4.97
N LEU A 48 0.52 -4.36 -5.79
CA LEU A 48 1.30 -5.06 -6.81
C LEU A 48 2.81 -5.08 -6.53
N GLN A 49 3.33 -4.03 -5.90
CA GLN A 49 4.75 -3.93 -5.55
C GLN A 49 4.90 -2.96 -4.38
N VAL A 50 5.84 -3.25 -3.49
CA VAL A 50 6.23 -2.41 -2.38
C VAL A 50 7.72 -2.17 -2.49
N ARG A 51 8.14 -0.92 -2.52
CA ARG A 51 9.54 -0.52 -2.48
C ARG A 51 9.83 0.08 -1.13
N LEU A 52 10.54 -0.68 -0.30
CA LEU A 52 10.81 -0.30 1.08
C LEU A 52 11.60 1.00 1.10
N GLU A 53 11.16 1.95 1.91
CA GLU A 53 11.81 3.26 2.10
C GLU A 53 12.09 4.06 0.82
N ALA A 54 11.51 3.70 -0.34
CA ALA A 54 11.80 4.37 -1.61
C ALA A 54 10.90 5.59 -1.86
N GLY A 55 9.97 5.87 -0.96
CA GLY A 55 9.13 7.06 -0.98
C GLY A 55 9.78 8.24 -0.29
N GLU A 56 9.15 9.41 -0.42
CA GLU A 56 9.54 10.62 0.30
C GLU A 56 9.72 10.36 1.81
N TYR A 57 10.72 11.02 2.39
CA TYR A 57 11.13 10.87 3.80
C TYR A 57 11.51 9.44 4.22
N GLY A 58 11.72 8.52 3.28
CA GLY A 58 11.98 7.11 3.57
C GLY A 58 10.72 6.31 3.92
N SER A 59 9.54 6.78 3.51
CA SER A 59 8.33 5.95 3.57
C SER A 59 8.39 4.81 2.55
N ASP A 60 7.61 3.75 2.79
CA ASP A 60 7.47 2.70 1.80
C ASP A 60 6.65 3.23 0.61
N LEU A 61 7.13 3.02 -0.61
CA LEU A 61 6.42 3.36 -1.84
C LEU A 61 5.66 2.12 -2.33
N VAL A 62 4.34 2.26 -2.48
CA VAL A 62 3.43 1.16 -2.78
C VAL A 62 2.77 1.39 -4.13
N LEU A 63 2.89 0.42 -5.04
CA LEU A 63 2.18 0.41 -6.30
C LEU A 63 0.84 -0.31 -6.16
N ILE A 64 -0.24 0.41 -6.48
CA ILE A 64 -1.61 -0.03 -6.30
C ILE A 64 -2.34 -0.02 -7.65
N ARG A 65 -2.91 -1.16 -8.03
CA ARG A 65 -3.84 -1.24 -9.17
C ARG A 65 -5.23 -0.81 -8.71
N HIS A 66 -5.75 0.27 -9.26
CA HIS A 66 -7.10 0.75 -8.98
C HIS A 66 -8.15 0.09 -9.85
N ALA A 67 -9.43 0.27 -9.49
CA ALA A 67 -10.56 -0.37 -10.14
C ALA A 67 -10.72 -0.02 -11.63
N ASP A 68 -10.24 1.15 -12.05
CA ASP A 68 -10.27 1.58 -13.45
C ASP A 68 -9.13 0.99 -14.30
N GLY A 69 -8.23 0.20 -13.68
CA GLY A 69 -7.08 -0.43 -14.31
C GLY A 69 -5.79 0.40 -14.20
N THR A 70 -5.85 1.63 -13.68
CA THR A 70 -4.65 2.47 -13.53
C THR A 70 -3.72 1.95 -12.44
N LEU A 71 -2.42 2.17 -12.62
CA LEU A 71 -1.39 1.90 -11.61
C LEU A 71 -1.05 3.21 -10.90
N GLY A 72 -1.42 3.31 -9.63
CA GLY A 72 -1.07 4.43 -8.75
C GLY A 72 0.21 4.15 -7.97
N SER A 73 1.03 5.18 -7.76
CA SER A 73 2.14 5.16 -6.81
C SER A 73 1.71 5.89 -5.54
N HIS A 74 1.88 5.26 -4.38
CA HIS A 74 1.49 5.78 -3.09
C HIS A 74 2.68 5.80 -2.15
N GLU A 75 2.95 6.94 -1.54
CA GLU A 75 3.98 7.17 -0.53
C GLU A 75 3.42 8.10 0.55
N ASN A 76 4.06 8.18 1.72
CA ASN A 76 3.59 9.00 2.84
C ASN A 76 2.11 8.77 3.24
N GLN A 77 1.61 7.55 3.09
CA GLN A 77 0.22 7.19 3.37
C GLN A 77 0.11 5.98 4.28
N CYS A 78 -0.95 5.94 5.08
CA CYS A 78 -1.37 4.72 5.77
C CYS A 78 -2.11 3.80 4.82
N PHE A 79 -2.00 2.49 5.04
CA PHE A 79 -2.75 1.48 4.29
C PHE A 79 -3.50 0.60 5.29
N PHE A 80 -4.74 0.27 4.98
CA PHE A 80 -5.59 -0.58 5.80
C PHE A 80 -6.04 -1.78 4.98
N ARG A 81 -5.96 -2.97 5.56
CA ARG A 81 -6.48 -4.17 4.92
C ARG A 81 -7.99 -4.05 4.74
N VAL A 82 -8.50 -4.55 3.62
CA VAL A 82 -9.96 -4.65 3.44
C VAL A 82 -10.45 -5.98 4.02
N LYS A 83 -11.53 -5.94 4.82
CA LYS A 83 -12.16 -7.15 5.36
C LYS A 83 -12.78 -8.00 4.25
N ASP A 84 -12.74 -9.31 4.44
CA ASP A 84 -13.23 -10.31 3.47
C ASP A 84 -14.69 -10.07 3.04
N GLU A 85 -15.54 -9.60 3.96
CA GLU A 85 -16.95 -9.29 3.69
C GLU A 85 -17.17 -8.27 2.56
N PHE A 86 -16.19 -7.40 2.29
CA PHE A 86 -16.26 -6.38 1.24
C PHE A 86 -15.65 -6.83 -0.09
N LEU A 87 -14.82 -7.87 -0.08
CA LEU A 87 -14.10 -8.32 -1.29
C LEU A 87 -15.03 -8.71 -2.44
N PRO A 88 -16.18 -9.39 -2.24
CA PRO A 88 -17.07 -9.74 -3.35
C PRO A 88 -17.66 -8.52 -4.07
N GLU A 89 -17.92 -7.42 -3.36
CA GLU A 89 -18.41 -6.18 -3.97
C GLU A 89 -17.27 -5.44 -4.66
N LEU A 90 -16.11 -5.32 -4.01
CA LEU A 90 -14.93 -4.67 -4.60
C LEU A 90 -14.47 -5.39 -5.87
N LYS A 91 -14.32 -6.71 -5.87
CA LYS A 91 -13.90 -7.47 -7.06
C LYS A 91 -14.80 -7.21 -8.28
N ARG A 92 -16.11 -7.04 -8.08
CA ARG A 92 -17.07 -6.70 -9.15
C ARG A 92 -16.87 -5.29 -9.74
N MET A 93 -16.25 -4.39 -9.00
CA MET A 93 -16.00 -3.02 -9.42
C MET A 93 -14.71 -2.87 -10.22
N PHE A 94 -13.79 -3.82 -10.10
CA PHE A 94 -12.52 -3.79 -10.79
C PHE A 94 -12.72 -4.35 -12.18
N LYS A 95 -12.33 -3.58 -13.21
CA LYS A 95 -12.22 -4.15 -14.57
C LYS A 95 -11.27 -5.35 -14.52
N ASP A 96 -11.53 -6.38 -15.34
CA ASP A 96 -10.69 -7.58 -15.52
C ASP A 96 -9.26 -7.22 -15.94
N SER A 97 -8.50 -6.69 -14.99
CA SER A 97 -7.14 -6.17 -15.12
C SER A 97 -6.12 -7.17 -14.57
N PHE A 98 -6.58 -8.39 -14.29
CA PHE A 98 -5.80 -9.40 -13.58
C PHE A 98 -4.77 -10.11 -14.46
N GLU A 99 -4.97 -10.18 -15.78
CA GLU A 99 -4.19 -11.05 -16.66
C GLU A 99 -2.71 -10.67 -16.81
N HIS A 100 -2.32 -9.48 -16.38
CA HIS A 100 -0.95 -8.97 -16.54
C HIS A 100 -0.26 -8.57 -15.24
N ASP A 101 -0.94 -8.68 -14.10
CA ASP A 101 -0.35 -8.35 -12.81
C ASP A 101 0.35 -9.60 -12.24
N SER A 102 1.67 -9.56 -12.13
CA SER A 102 2.45 -10.62 -11.47
C SER A 102 3.68 -10.03 -10.78
N THR A 103 4.36 -10.84 -9.96
CA THR A 103 5.67 -10.51 -9.40
C THR A 103 6.80 -10.64 -10.40
N SER A 104 6.56 -11.26 -11.57
CA SER A 104 7.53 -11.36 -12.67
C SER A 104 7.45 -10.19 -13.65
N VAL A 105 6.45 -9.31 -13.52
CA VAL A 105 6.30 -8.09 -14.33
C VAL A 105 7.20 -6.99 -13.78
N GLU A 106 7.84 -6.25 -14.69
CA GLU A 106 8.58 -5.05 -14.36
C GLU A 106 7.62 -3.86 -14.26
N TYR A 107 7.63 -3.20 -13.10
CA TYR A 107 6.85 -1.97 -12.89
C TYR A 107 7.78 -0.76 -12.86
N THR A 108 7.27 0.38 -13.33
CA THR A 108 7.98 1.66 -13.32
C THR A 108 7.18 2.71 -12.55
N ILE A 109 7.88 3.69 -11.98
CA ILE A 109 7.30 4.84 -11.31
C ILE A 109 7.53 6.04 -12.21
N CYS A 110 6.45 6.70 -12.65
CA CYS A 110 6.55 7.83 -13.59
C CYS A 110 7.42 7.52 -14.83
N ASN A 111 7.33 6.29 -15.35
CA ASN A 111 8.15 5.75 -16.45
C ASN A 111 9.67 5.75 -16.18
N LYS A 112 10.07 5.72 -14.92
CA LYS A 112 11.46 5.66 -14.44
C LYS A 112 11.59 4.56 -13.39
N LEU A 113 12.84 4.24 -13.03
CA LEU A 113 13.18 3.32 -11.94
C LEU A 113 12.48 1.95 -12.08
N PRO A 114 12.81 1.16 -13.11
CA PRO A 114 12.25 -0.18 -13.26
C PRO A 114 12.59 -1.07 -12.07
N ALA A 115 11.63 -1.90 -11.64
CA ALA A 115 11.88 -2.95 -10.67
C ALA A 115 10.91 -4.13 -10.87
N THR A 116 11.41 -5.33 -10.61
CA THR A 116 10.69 -6.61 -10.71
C THR A 116 10.67 -7.28 -9.34
N GLY A 117 9.58 -7.98 -9.03
CA GLY A 117 9.33 -8.57 -7.71
C GLY A 117 8.26 -7.81 -6.93
N PHE A 118 7.88 -8.36 -5.78
CA PHE A 118 6.88 -7.75 -4.90
C PHE A 118 7.52 -6.80 -3.88
N ILE A 119 8.39 -7.30 -3.00
CA ILE A 119 9.13 -6.45 -2.05
C ILE A 119 10.49 -6.09 -2.63
N ILE A 120 10.67 -4.82 -2.96
CA ILE A 120 11.95 -4.27 -3.39
C ILE A 120 12.68 -3.71 -2.16
N PRO A 121 13.94 -4.11 -1.92
CA PRO A 121 14.73 -3.61 -0.80
C PRO A 121 14.91 -2.11 -0.81
N SER A 122 15.27 -1.58 0.36
CA SER A 122 15.61 -0.17 0.53
C SER A 122 16.74 0.25 -0.41
N PRO A 123 16.64 1.42 -1.07
CA PRO A 123 17.75 1.98 -1.81
C PRO A 123 18.84 2.55 -0.89
N TYR A 124 18.55 2.71 0.40
CA TYR A 124 19.46 3.21 1.42
C TYR A 124 20.18 2.05 2.13
N GLY A 125 21.48 2.20 2.36
CA GLY A 125 22.24 1.28 3.20
C GLY A 125 21.67 1.18 4.63
N PRO A 126 21.98 0.13 5.38
CA PRO A 126 21.42 -0.10 6.73
C PRO A 126 21.77 1.00 7.74
N GLU A 127 22.90 1.67 7.56
CA GLU A 127 23.38 2.76 8.44
C GLU A 127 23.00 4.16 7.92
N GLU A 128 22.39 4.25 6.74
CA GLU A 128 21.97 5.53 6.18
C GLU A 128 20.71 6.06 6.88
N TYR A 129 20.63 7.38 6.98
CA TYR A 129 19.52 8.04 7.65
C TYR A 129 18.33 8.23 6.72
N THR A 130 17.14 7.88 7.20
CA THR A 130 15.88 8.42 6.68
C THR A 130 14.99 8.88 7.85
N PRO A 131 14.21 9.96 7.70
CA PRO A 131 13.30 10.40 8.75
C PRO A 131 12.34 9.31 9.24
N MET A 132 11.77 8.52 8.31
CA MET A 132 10.85 7.45 8.68
C MET A 132 11.53 6.26 9.35
N ARG A 133 12.83 5.99 9.07
CA ARG A 133 13.60 4.97 9.79
C ARG A 133 13.81 5.37 11.25
N GLU A 134 14.15 6.64 11.50
CA GLU A 134 14.28 7.18 12.86
C GLU A 134 12.96 7.04 13.64
N VAL A 135 11.84 7.45 13.04
CA VAL A 135 10.50 7.33 13.63
C VAL A 135 10.16 5.87 13.93
N ARG A 136 10.42 4.96 12.97
CA ARG A 136 10.13 3.52 13.11
C ARG A 136 10.95 2.89 14.24
N SER A 137 12.24 3.22 14.33
CA SER A 137 13.13 2.78 15.41
C SER A 137 12.64 3.27 16.78
N ALA A 138 12.29 4.56 16.90
CA ALA A 138 11.79 5.12 18.15
C ALA A 138 10.47 4.46 18.60
N LEU A 139 9.56 4.19 17.66
CA LEU A 139 8.32 3.48 17.93
C LEU A 139 8.55 2.04 18.42
N TYR A 140 9.44 1.29 17.77
CA TYR A 140 9.74 -0.09 18.18
C TYR A 140 10.41 -0.15 19.54
N SER A 141 11.37 0.74 19.82
CA SER A 141 11.95 0.83 21.17
C SER A 141 10.88 1.09 22.23
N LYS A 142 9.90 1.95 21.94
CA LYS A 142 8.82 2.23 22.89
C LYS A 142 7.85 1.06 23.07
N ILE A 143 7.55 0.32 22.02
CA ILE A 143 6.72 -0.90 22.09
C ILE A 143 7.43 -1.96 22.93
N ASP A 144 8.73 -2.17 22.72
CA ASP A 144 9.52 -3.13 23.49
C ASP A 144 9.58 -2.80 24.98
N GLU A 145 9.64 -1.52 25.34
CA GLU A 145 9.53 -1.07 26.73
C GLU A 145 8.17 -1.44 27.34
N LEU A 146 7.08 -1.19 26.61
CA LEU A 146 5.72 -1.46 27.08
C LEU A 146 5.43 -2.97 27.23
N LEU A 147 5.98 -3.80 26.35
CA LEU A 147 5.80 -5.26 26.39
C LEU A 147 6.63 -5.96 27.48
N LYS A 148 7.65 -5.28 28.03
CA LYS A 148 8.47 -5.78 29.14
C LYS A 148 7.92 -5.43 30.53
N MET A 149 6.87 -4.60 30.58
CA MET A 149 6.13 -4.24 31.79
C MET A 149 4.99 -5.23 32.06
#